data_AF-A0A432V413-F1
#
_entry.id   AF-A0A432V413-F1
#
_cell.length_a   1.000
_cell.length_b   1.000
_cell.length_c   1.000
_cell.angle_alpha   90.00
_cell.angle_beta   90.00
_cell.angle_gamma   90.00
#
_symmetry.space_group_name_H-M   'P 1'
#
loop_
_entity.id
_entity.type
_entity.pdbx_description
1 polymer ?
#
loop_
_entity_poly.entity_id
_entity_poly.type
_entity_poly.pdbx_seq_one_letter_code
_entity_poly.pdbx_strand_id
1 'polypeptide(L)'
;MPTLSAPPRTELQEALDALPAQIAALFAPQPWPSAEILALARAIATETGIAERCGQKACRRAGKCRAKTIGETGPACGTLWPDEEIARLEAQIVGLVFSYVLTERRNFEIRSMLTSHQNAGKAGGKYPR
;
A
#
# COMPACT_ATOMS: atom_id res chain seq x y z
N MET A 1 36.86 0.68 25.80
CA MET A 1 36.26 -0.14 24.74
C MET A 1 35.16 -0.97 25.39
N PRO A 2 33.88 -0.78 25.05
CA PRO A 2 32.81 -1.60 25.62
C PRO A 2 32.94 -3.03 25.08
N THR A 3 33.16 -3.99 25.97
CA THR A 3 33.11 -5.42 25.70
C THR A 3 31.67 -5.81 25.39
N LEU A 4 31.38 -6.16 24.13
CA LEU A 4 30.15 -6.84 23.73
C LEU A 4 30.14 -8.22 24.40
N SER A 5 29.54 -8.30 25.58
CA SER A 5 29.22 -9.58 26.21
C SER A 5 28.18 -10.29 25.34
N ALA A 6 28.39 -11.57 25.06
CA ALA A 6 27.40 -12.36 24.35
C ALA A 6 26.10 -12.42 25.18
N PRO A 7 24.92 -12.27 24.55
CA PRO A 7 23.65 -12.29 25.27
C PRO A 7 23.45 -13.67 25.93
N PRO A 8 22.91 -13.74 27.15
CA PRO A 8 22.53 -14.99 27.77
C PRO A 8 21.55 -15.75 26.87
N ARG A 9 21.61 -17.10 26.90
CA ARG A 9 20.77 -17.98 26.07
C ARG A 9 19.27 -17.66 26.12
N THR A 10 18.79 -17.10 27.24
CA THR A 10 17.41 -16.69 27.44
C THR A 10 17.03 -15.48 26.57
N GLU A 11 17.88 -14.46 26.47
CA GLU A 11 17.65 -13.31 25.58
C GLU A 11 17.66 -13.72 24.10
N LEU A 12 18.55 -14.65 23.73
CA LEU A 12 18.57 -15.21 22.37
C LEU A 12 17.26 -15.95 22.06
N GLN A 13 16.75 -16.73 23.01
CA GLN A 13 15.50 -17.47 22.84
C GLN A 13 14.30 -16.52 22.74
N GLU A 14 14.24 -15.49 23.59
CA GLU A 14 13.19 -14.45 23.52
C GLU A 14 13.18 -13.73 22.17
N ALA A 15 14.36 -13.39 21.65
CA ALA A 15 14.49 -12.77 20.33
C ALA A 15 14.01 -13.71 19.20
N LEU A 16 14.33 -15.00 19.27
CA LEU A 16 13.88 -16.00 18.30
C LEU A 16 12.37 -16.21 18.36
N ASP A 17 11.78 -16.21 19.56
CA ASP A 17 10.33 -16.38 19.75
C ASP A 17 9.54 -15.16 19.22
N ALA A 18 10.11 -13.97 19.30
CA ALA A 18 9.50 -12.73 18.80
C ALA A 18 9.64 -12.56 17.26
N LEU A 19 10.66 -13.18 16.66
CA LEU A 19 11.03 -12.96 15.26
C LEU A 19 9.88 -13.19 14.26
N PRO A 20 9.05 -14.25 14.33
CA PRO A 20 8.01 -14.46 13.33
C PRO A 20 6.92 -13.38 13.37
N ALA A 21 6.63 -12.82 14.55
CA ALA A 21 5.69 -11.70 14.68
C ALA A 21 6.26 -10.41 14.07
N GLN A 22 7.56 -10.16 14.28
CA GLN A 22 8.25 -9.02 13.66
C GLN A 22 8.30 -9.14 12.14
N ILE A 23 8.57 -10.34 11.61
CA ILE A 23 8.55 -10.59 10.17
C ILE A 23 7.12 -10.43 9.63
N ALA A 24 6.09 -10.95 10.31
CA ALA A 24 4.70 -10.81 9.89
C ALA A 24 4.27 -9.33 9.82
N ALA A 25 4.79 -8.47 10.68
CA ALA A 25 4.53 -7.03 10.66
C ALA A 25 5.05 -6.33 9.39
N LEU A 26 6.14 -6.83 8.78
CA LEU A 26 6.64 -6.31 7.49
C LEU A 26 5.63 -6.51 6.36
N PHE A 27 4.74 -7.49 6.50
CA PHE A 27 3.68 -7.77 5.55
C PHE A 27 2.35 -7.25 6.05
N ALA A 28 2.28 -6.21 6.89
CA ALA A 28 1.00 -5.65 7.34
C ALA A 28 0.11 -5.20 6.17
N PRO A 29 -1.24 -5.17 6.36
CA PRO A 29 -2.15 -4.70 5.33
C PRO A 29 -1.77 -3.30 4.83
N GLN A 30 -1.66 -3.16 3.52
CA GLN A 30 -1.38 -1.88 2.89
C GLN A 30 -2.63 -1.00 2.91
N PRO A 31 -2.48 0.34 3.02
CA PRO A 31 -3.60 1.25 2.85
C PRO A 31 -4.13 1.20 1.41
N TRP A 32 -5.41 1.50 1.23
CA TRP A 32 -6.02 1.64 -0.10
C TRP A 32 -5.26 2.70 -0.93
N PRO A 33 -4.94 2.45 -2.23
CA PRO A 33 -4.05 3.29 -3.04
C PRO A 33 -4.69 4.59 -3.55
N SER A 34 -5.39 5.32 -2.67
CA SER A 34 -6.07 6.58 -2.99
C SER A 34 -5.10 7.68 -3.40
N ALA A 35 -3.91 7.72 -2.80
CA ALA A 35 -2.88 8.72 -3.10
C ALA A 35 -2.30 8.50 -4.50
N GLU A 36 -2.06 7.24 -4.86
CA GLU A 36 -1.54 6.79 -6.15
C GLU A 36 -2.56 7.05 -7.26
N ILE A 37 -3.84 6.69 -7.03
CA ILE A 37 -4.94 7.00 -7.96
C ILE A 37 -5.04 8.52 -8.20
N LEU A 38 -4.94 9.31 -7.14
CA LEU A 38 -4.98 10.77 -7.26
C LEU A 38 -3.74 11.34 -7.97
N ALA A 39 -2.57 10.79 -7.72
CA ALA A 39 -1.33 11.18 -8.39
C ALA A 39 -1.38 10.86 -9.89
N LEU A 40 -1.88 9.66 -10.24
CA LEU A 40 -2.11 9.23 -11.61
C LEU A 40 -3.02 10.21 -12.37
N ALA A 41 -4.16 10.55 -11.80
CA ALA A 41 -5.08 11.48 -12.43
C ALA A 41 -4.51 12.90 -12.57
N ARG A 42 -3.71 13.36 -11.60
CA ARG A 42 -2.99 14.65 -11.71
C ARG A 42 -1.96 14.61 -12.84
N ALA A 43 -1.27 13.48 -13.03
CA ALA A 43 -0.30 13.30 -14.10
C ALA A 43 -0.98 13.38 -15.46
N ILE A 44 -2.00 12.55 -15.70
CA ILE A 44 -2.76 12.55 -16.96
C ILE A 44 -3.35 13.93 -17.24
N ALA A 45 -3.99 14.58 -16.25
CA ALA A 45 -4.57 15.91 -16.43
C ALA A 45 -3.53 17.00 -16.76
N THR A 46 -2.29 16.84 -16.30
CA THR A 46 -1.20 17.76 -16.59
C THR A 46 -0.64 17.53 -17.99
N GLU A 47 -0.38 16.26 -18.34
CA GLU A 47 0.15 15.85 -19.66
C GLU A 47 -0.77 16.26 -20.81
N THR A 48 -2.09 16.19 -20.60
CA THR A 48 -3.11 16.39 -21.63
C THR A 48 -3.62 17.84 -21.72
N GLY A 49 -3.04 18.76 -20.93
CA GLY A 49 -3.47 20.16 -20.90
C GLY A 49 -4.84 20.40 -20.24
N ILE A 50 -5.49 19.37 -19.70
CA ILE A 50 -6.77 19.49 -18.97
C ILE A 50 -6.63 20.42 -17.77
N ALA A 51 -5.46 20.44 -17.13
CA ALA A 51 -5.15 21.37 -16.04
C ALA A 51 -5.42 22.84 -16.45
N GLU A 52 -5.07 23.23 -17.68
CA GLU A 52 -5.23 24.62 -18.16
C GLU A 52 -6.70 24.98 -18.38
N ARG A 53 -7.50 24.01 -18.83
CA ARG A 53 -8.94 24.14 -19.09
C ARG A 53 -9.79 24.10 -17.83
N CYS A 54 -9.24 23.64 -16.70
CA CYS A 54 -9.98 23.49 -15.45
C CYS A 54 -10.49 24.84 -14.93
N GLY A 55 -11.80 25.01 -14.74
CA GLY A 55 -12.40 26.25 -14.21
C GLY A 55 -11.90 26.64 -12.80
N GLN A 56 -11.50 25.65 -12.00
CA GLN A 56 -11.02 25.83 -10.63
C GLN A 56 -9.56 26.33 -10.60
N LYS A 57 -9.36 27.62 -10.31
CA LYS A 57 -8.01 28.24 -10.24
C LYS A 57 -7.10 27.52 -9.24
N ALA A 58 -7.64 27.08 -8.11
CA ALA A 58 -6.90 26.35 -7.09
C ALA A 58 -6.34 25.01 -7.60
N CYS A 59 -6.99 24.39 -8.57
CA CYS A 59 -6.60 23.10 -9.14
C CYS A 59 -5.51 23.21 -10.23
N ARG A 60 -5.23 24.38 -10.80
CA ARG A 60 -4.34 24.54 -11.97
C ARG A 60 -3.13 25.45 -11.74
N ARG A 61 -2.45 25.29 -10.60
CA ARG A 61 -1.33 26.16 -10.25
C ARG A 61 -0.06 25.76 -10.98
N ALA A 62 0.55 26.72 -11.68
CA ALA A 62 1.79 26.55 -12.45
C ALA A 62 1.67 25.49 -13.57
N GLY A 63 0.54 25.47 -14.29
CA GLY A 63 0.31 24.54 -15.41
C GLY A 63 0.10 23.08 -15.01
N LYS A 64 0.03 22.78 -13.70
CA LYS A 64 -0.12 21.41 -13.19
C LYS A 64 -1.45 21.21 -12.50
N CYS A 65 -2.02 20.02 -12.66
CA CYS A 65 -3.18 19.60 -11.91
C CYS A 65 -2.81 19.38 -10.43
N ARG A 66 -3.58 19.98 -9.53
CA ARG A 66 -3.46 19.88 -8.07
C ARG A 66 -4.80 19.49 -7.42
N ALA A 67 -5.63 18.74 -8.13
CA ALA A 67 -6.88 18.20 -7.57
C ALA A 67 -6.60 17.52 -6.22
N LYS A 68 -7.38 17.84 -5.18
CA LYS A 68 -7.17 17.29 -3.83
C LYS A 68 -7.85 15.96 -3.61
N THR A 69 -8.88 15.68 -4.39
CA THR A 69 -9.73 14.49 -4.27
C THR A 69 -10.17 14.04 -5.65
N ILE A 70 -10.51 12.76 -5.74
CA ILE A 70 -11.24 12.14 -6.85
C ILE A 70 -12.42 11.40 -6.22
N GLY A 71 -13.62 11.66 -6.75
CA GLY A 71 -14.83 10.96 -6.33
C GLY A 71 -15.00 9.65 -7.07
N GLU A 72 -16.05 8.91 -6.73
CA GLU A 72 -16.40 7.64 -7.38
C GLU A 72 -16.67 7.79 -8.88
N THR A 73 -17.20 8.95 -9.29
CA THR A 73 -17.44 9.30 -10.69
C THR A 73 -16.24 9.98 -11.36
N GLY A 74 -15.05 9.89 -10.75
CA GLY A 74 -13.84 10.54 -11.23
C GLY A 74 -13.61 11.96 -10.71
N PRO A 75 -12.74 12.75 -11.38
CA PRO A 75 -12.45 14.12 -10.96
C PRO A 75 -13.63 15.06 -11.22
N ALA A 76 -13.82 16.07 -10.37
CA ALA A 76 -14.90 17.06 -10.54
C ALA A 76 -14.84 17.85 -11.87
N CYS A 77 -13.67 17.87 -12.53
CA CYS A 77 -13.50 18.44 -13.86
C CYS A 77 -13.68 17.42 -14.99
N GLY A 78 -14.20 16.23 -14.71
CA GLY A 78 -14.35 15.10 -15.65
C GLY A 78 -15.03 15.47 -16.96
N THR A 79 -15.97 16.43 -16.94
CA THR A 79 -16.63 16.95 -18.16
C THR A 79 -15.69 17.64 -19.16
N LEU A 80 -14.48 18.01 -18.73
CA LEU A 80 -13.44 18.59 -19.59
C LEU A 80 -12.50 17.52 -20.18
N TRP A 81 -12.59 16.29 -19.70
CA TRP A 81 -11.73 15.20 -20.14
C TRP A 81 -12.30 14.62 -21.43
N PRO A 82 -11.47 14.46 -22.48
CA PRO A 82 -11.85 13.64 -23.63
C PRO A 82 -12.11 12.20 -23.18
N ASP A 83 -13.05 11.52 -23.84
CA ASP A 83 -13.41 10.12 -23.53
C ASP A 83 -12.18 9.19 -23.55
N GLU A 84 -11.23 9.43 -24.46
CA GLU A 84 -9.97 8.67 -24.54
C GLU A 84 -9.13 8.79 -23.27
N GLU A 85 -9.04 9.98 -22.67
CA GLU A 85 -8.27 10.20 -21.45
C GLU A 85 -8.99 9.67 -20.21
N ILE A 86 -10.34 9.65 -20.25
CA ILE A 86 -11.16 8.97 -19.23
C ILE A 86 -10.88 7.46 -19.29
N ALA A 87 -10.97 6.86 -20.49
CA ALA A 87 -10.69 5.44 -20.67
C ALA A 87 -9.25 5.08 -20.26
N ARG A 88 -8.27 5.94 -20.58
CA ARG A 88 -6.87 5.78 -20.15
C ARG A 88 -6.71 5.87 -18.64
N LEU A 89 -7.42 6.78 -17.97
CA LEU A 89 -7.41 6.89 -16.51
C LEU A 89 -8.02 5.65 -15.87
N GLU A 90 -9.18 5.21 -16.34
CA GLU A 90 -9.89 4.02 -15.84
C GLU A 90 -9.03 2.76 -15.98
N ALA A 91 -8.43 2.52 -17.15
CA ALA A 91 -7.55 1.38 -17.37
C ALA A 91 -6.36 1.35 -16.39
N GLN A 92 -5.75 2.50 -16.13
CA GLN A 92 -4.63 2.59 -15.19
C GLN A 92 -5.07 2.46 -13.73
N ILE A 93 -6.24 2.98 -13.35
CA ILE A 93 -6.84 2.74 -12.03
C ILE A 93 -7.08 1.24 -11.82
N VAL A 94 -7.66 0.54 -12.81
CA VAL A 94 -7.87 -0.91 -12.75
C VAL A 94 -6.53 -1.64 -12.53
N GLY A 95 -5.48 -1.25 -13.24
CA GLY A 95 -4.14 -1.82 -13.04
C GLY A 95 -3.60 -1.62 -11.62
N LEU A 96 -3.74 -0.42 -11.06
CA LEU A 96 -3.34 -0.11 -9.68
C LEU A 96 -4.14 -0.93 -8.66
N VAL A 97 -5.46 -0.97 -8.80
CA VAL A 97 -6.35 -1.73 -7.90
C VAL A 97 -6.03 -3.22 -7.97
N PHE A 98 -5.81 -3.75 -9.18
CA PHE A 98 -5.47 -5.16 -9.36
C PHE A 98 -4.13 -5.50 -8.70
N SER A 99 -3.11 -4.65 -8.88
CA SER A 99 -1.81 -4.80 -8.22
C SER A 99 -1.91 -4.75 -6.70
N TYR A 100 -2.71 -3.83 -6.16
CA TYR A 100 -3.00 -3.75 -4.72
C TYR A 100 -3.65 -5.04 -4.21
N VAL A 101 -4.69 -5.55 -4.88
CA VAL A 101 -5.39 -6.78 -4.48
C VAL A 101 -4.46 -7.99 -4.47
N LEU A 102 -3.63 -8.15 -5.51
CA LEU A 102 -2.66 -9.24 -5.57
C LEU A 102 -1.61 -9.14 -4.46
N THR A 103 -1.14 -7.93 -4.17
CA THR A 103 -0.19 -7.67 -3.08
C THR A 103 -0.80 -8.00 -1.73
N GLU A 104 -2.04 -7.56 -1.47
CA GLU A 104 -2.74 -7.85 -0.22
C GLU A 104 -3.01 -9.34 -0.03
N ARG A 105 -3.39 -10.05 -1.10
CA ARG A 105 -3.55 -11.50 -1.06
C ARG A 105 -2.23 -12.20 -0.69
N ARG A 106 -1.13 -11.85 -1.35
CA ARG A 106 0.19 -12.40 -1.06
C ARG A 106 0.60 -12.11 0.39
N ASN A 107 0.44 -10.87 0.84
CA ASN A 107 0.79 -10.47 2.20
C ASN A 107 -0.05 -11.22 3.24
N PHE A 108 -1.34 -11.42 2.97
CA PHE A 108 -2.21 -12.22 3.81
C PHE A 108 -1.73 -13.68 3.93
N GLU A 109 -1.41 -14.33 2.81
CA GLU A 109 -0.91 -15.71 2.80
C GLU A 109 0.38 -15.84 3.64
N ILE A 110 1.33 -14.91 3.49
CA ILE A 110 2.57 -14.89 4.27
C ILE A 110 2.29 -14.72 5.79
N ARG A 111 1.45 -13.75 6.17
CA ARG A 111 1.06 -13.53 7.58
C ARG A 111 0.40 -14.79 8.17
N SER A 112 -0.47 -15.44 7.40
CA SER A 112 -1.17 -16.66 7.82
C SER A 112 -0.19 -17.82 8.08
N MET A 113 0.80 -18.01 7.20
CA MET A 113 1.84 -19.03 7.38
C MET A 113 2.68 -18.76 8.65
N LEU A 114 3.16 -17.53 8.84
CA LEU A 114 4.02 -17.17 9.97
C LEU A 114 3.31 -17.33 11.32
N THR A 115 2.02 -16.97 11.39
CA THR A 115 1.21 -17.11 12.61
C THR A 115 0.82 -18.56 12.89
N SER A 116 0.56 -19.37 11.85
CA SER A 116 0.26 -20.80 12.00
C SER A 116 1.46 -21.58 12.56
N HIS A 117 2.69 -21.28 12.11
CA HIS A 117 3.91 -21.89 12.64
C HIS A 117 4.16 -21.54 14.12
N GLN A 118 3.86 -20.31 14.54
CA GLN A 118 3.94 -19.92 15.96
C GLN A 118 2.94 -20.70 16.83
N ASN A 119 1.72 -20.93 16.34
CA ASN A 119 0.70 -21.65 17.10
C ASN A 119 0.99 -23.17 17.19
N ALA A 120 1.55 -23.76 16.13
CA ALA A 120 1.98 -25.16 16.14
C ALA A 120 3.15 -25.42 17.10
N GLY A 121 4.13 -24.51 17.17
CA GLY A 121 5.26 -24.60 18.11
C GLY A 121 4.83 -24.50 19.58
N LYS A 122 3.81 -23.68 19.88
CA LYS A 122 3.25 -23.56 21.25
C LYS A 122 2.43 -24.79 21.68
N ALA A 123 1.78 -25.49 20.74
CA ALA A 123 0.99 -26.69 21.05
C ALA A 123 1.86 -27.94 21.30
N GLY A 124 3.07 -28.01 20.74
CA GLY A 124 4.01 -29.13 20.93
C GLY A 124 4.80 -29.13 22.25
N GLY A 125 4.64 -28.10 23.09
CA GLY A 125 5.36 -27.93 24.36
C GLY A 125 4.80 -28.69 25.56
N LYS A 126 3.83 -29.61 25.36
CA LYS A 126 3.30 -30.50 26.42
C LYS A 126 3.83 -31.92 26.22
N TYR A 127 5.06 -32.18 26.65
CA TYR A 127 5.45 -33.54 27.00
C TYR A 127 5.11 -33.77 28.49
N PRO A 128 4.20 -34.71 28.83
CA PRO A 128 4.07 -35.15 30.20
C PRO A 128 5.36 -35.88 30.62
N ARG A 129 5.87 -35.56 31.81
CA ARG A 129 6.89 -36.37 32.49
C ARG A 129 6.33 -37.75 32.83
#